data_AF-T0QJG9-F1
#
_entry.id   AF-T0QJG9-F1
#
_cell.length_a   1.000
_cell.length_b   1.000
_cell.length_c   1.000
_cell.angle_alpha   90.00
_cell.angle_beta   90.00
_cell.angle_gamma   90.00
#
_symmetry.space_group_name_H-M   'P 1'
#
loop_
_entity.id
_entity.type
_entity.pdbx_description
1 polymer ?
#
loop_
_entity_poly.entity_id
_entity_poly.type
_entity_poly.pdbx_seq_one_letter_code
_entity_poly.pdbx_strand_id
1 'polypeptide(L)'
;MEQPQDDRVSEKDALSAYAHQLQRRLVVLRARRSMLLSWADVARALQEEMLEAVRDHRSLRQQLDAHALLVSVLKRWVYATAPAPTPSHQPSWSESYLFNGPQSTRRIGYKWLADQLYHCVGKVLSDSISQLPSARYQVSCEKSLFQIQGVCTRVLQCDLATASTAYWIAERSFAYCQQSRSFVLDDWIRDENDIVYTREDVGRDHQAILGHSVYGRYHELHQSVIVVRALLHDEMYPLEPDEWSVDSKQWNVLEPMEGGTRVRSVYVMGHPATARGFVRLQDFVKWTNLPACEKAVLVQRLQHRFFTRQSHLRAIFDAHLQIVLDAVHARNRLEQQLQS
;
A
#
# COMPACT_ATOMS: atom_id res chain seq x y z
N MET A 1 93.84 -23.39 -66.41
CA MET A 1 93.45 -22.02 -66.07
C MET A 1 91.94 -21.93 -66.29
N GLU A 2 91.16 -22.34 -65.29
CA GLU A 2 89.68 -22.49 -65.28
C GLU A 2 89.41 -23.13 -63.89
N GLN A 3 88.52 -22.71 -62.97
CA GLN A 3 87.33 -21.86 -62.96
C GLN A 3 87.13 -21.28 -61.52
N PRO A 4 86.92 -19.96 -61.34
CA PRO A 4 86.38 -19.32 -60.13
C PRO A 4 84.86 -19.07 -60.22
N GLN A 5 84.17 -19.81 -61.09
CA GLN A 5 82.81 -19.50 -61.55
C GLN A 5 81.73 -20.28 -60.80
N ASP A 6 82.08 -21.43 -60.21
CA ASP A 6 81.17 -22.33 -59.50
C ASP A 6 80.79 -21.79 -58.10
N ASP A 7 81.76 -21.18 -57.40
CA ASP A 7 81.57 -20.58 -56.08
C ASP A 7 80.60 -19.39 -56.09
N ARG A 8 80.60 -18.61 -57.19
CA ARG A 8 79.72 -17.45 -57.36
C ARG A 8 78.26 -17.83 -57.64
N VAL A 9 78.03 -18.98 -58.26
CA VAL A 9 76.67 -19.49 -58.51
C VAL A 9 76.10 -20.06 -57.21
N SER A 10 76.90 -20.80 -56.46
CA SER A 10 76.58 -21.30 -55.12
C SER A 10 76.21 -20.18 -54.14
N GLU A 11 77.00 -19.10 -54.10
CA GLU A 11 76.74 -17.95 -53.22
C GLU A 11 75.45 -17.20 -53.62
N LYS A 12 75.20 -17.05 -54.93
CA LYS A 12 73.97 -16.42 -55.44
C LYS A 12 72.72 -17.23 -55.09
N ASP A 13 72.79 -18.56 -55.21
CA ASP A 13 71.68 -19.45 -54.89
C ASP A 13 71.41 -19.50 -53.38
N ALA A 14 72.47 -19.46 -52.56
CA ALA A 14 72.35 -19.35 -51.10
C ALA A 14 71.70 -18.02 -50.66
N LEU A 15 72.09 -16.90 -51.27
CA LEU A 15 71.49 -15.59 -51.01
C LEU A 15 70.04 -15.52 -51.49
N SER A 16 69.72 -16.13 -52.63
CA SER A 16 68.35 -16.20 -53.14
C SER A 16 67.45 -17.04 -52.23
N ALA A 17 67.94 -18.18 -51.72
CA ALA A 17 67.22 -19.00 -50.74
C ALA A 17 66.98 -18.23 -49.42
N TYR A 18 67.97 -17.48 -48.94
CA TYR A 18 67.86 -16.66 -47.74
C TYR A 18 66.85 -15.51 -47.92
N ALA A 19 66.85 -14.84 -49.08
CA ALA A 19 65.88 -13.80 -49.42
C ALA A 19 64.44 -14.35 -49.44
N HIS A 20 64.22 -15.53 -50.04
CA HIS A 20 62.91 -16.19 -50.03
C HIS A 20 62.46 -16.59 -48.62
N GLN A 21 63.37 -17.03 -47.77
CA GLN A 21 63.08 -17.34 -46.37
C GLN A 21 62.68 -16.08 -45.58
N LEU A 22 63.37 -14.97 -45.79
CA LEU A 22 63.04 -13.66 -45.20
C LEU A 22 61.67 -13.14 -45.67
N GLN A 23 61.37 -13.27 -46.96
CA GLN A 23 60.05 -12.90 -47.51
C GLN A 23 58.93 -13.73 -46.89
N ARG A 24 59.10 -15.05 -46.77
CA ARG A 24 58.10 -15.92 -46.11
C ARG A 24 57.90 -15.53 -44.64
N ARG A 25 58.97 -15.21 -43.90
CA ARG A 25 58.87 -14.73 -42.51
C ARG A 25 58.15 -13.39 -42.40
N LEU A 26 58.38 -12.46 -43.33
CA LEU A 26 57.71 -11.16 -43.35
C LEU A 26 56.21 -11.27 -43.64
N VAL A 27 55.80 -12.18 -44.53
CA VAL A 27 54.38 -12.43 -44.82
C VAL A 27 53.66 -12.95 -43.57
N VAL A 28 54.26 -13.92 -42.87
CA VAL A 28 53.69 -14.47 -41.62
C VAL A 28 53.62 -13.41 -40.51
N LEU A 29 54.66 -12.58 -40.36
CA LEU A 29 54.66 -11.50 -39.36
C LEU A 29 53.65 -10.40 -39.68
N ARG A 30 53.47 -10.04 -40.96
CA ARG A 30 52.45 -9.06 -41.37
C ARG A 30 51.03 -9.59 -41.17
N ALA A 31 50.77 -10.86 -41.51
CA ALA A 31 49.46 -11.48 -41.29
C ALA A 31 49.10 -11.60 -39.79
N ARG A 32 50.09 -11.88 -38.92
CA ARG A 32 49.88 -11.85 -37.46
C ARG A 32 49.61 -10.44 -36.92
N ARG A 33 50.21 -9.42 -37.53
CA ARG A 33 50.01 -8.01 -37.14
C ARG A 33 48.65 -7.46 -37.58
N SER A 34 48.03 -8.03 -38.63
CA SER A 34 46.69 -7.65 -39.09
C SER A 34 45.55 -8.36 -38.34
N MET A 35 45.82 -9.46 -37.63
CA MET A 35 44.83 -10.18 -36.81
C MET A 35 44.73 -9.67 -35.37
N LEU A 36 45.63 -8.77 -34.96
CA LEU A 36 45.60 -8.11 -33.66
C LEU A 36 45.06 -6.70 -33.88
N LEU A 37 43.96 -6.37 -33.20
CA LEU A 37 43.47 -4.99 -33.10
C LEU A 37 44.64 -4.08 -32.75
N SER A 38 44.77 -2.97 -33.46
CA SER A 38 45.86 -2.05 -33.18
C SER A 38 45.68 -1.54 -31.75
N TRP A 39 46.76 -1.40 -31.00
CA TRP A 39 46.70 -0.80 -29.66
C TRP A 39 46.07 0.60 -29.68
N ALA A 40 46.08 1.28 -30.82
CA ALA A 40 45.37 2.54 -31.02
C ALA A 40 43.84 2.37 -31.01
N ASP A 41 43.31 1.31 -31.63
CA ASP A 41 41.88 1.03 -31.63
C ASP A 41 41.41 0.50 -30.27
N VAL A 42 42.22 -0.33 -29.61
CA VAL A 42 41.96 -0.76 -28.22
C VAL A 42 41.95 0.44 -27.28
N ALA A 43 42.93 1.34 -27.40
CA ALA A 43 42.97 2.57 -26.60
C ALA A 43 41.78 3.49 -26.87
N ARG A 44 41.32 3.58 -28.13
CA ARG A 44 40.13 4.37 -28.50
C ARG A 44 38.84 3.78 -27.91
N ALA A 45 38.65 2.47 -28.00
CA ALA A 45 37.48 1.80 -27.41
C ALA A 45 37.46 1.97 -25.87
N LEU A 46 38.62 1.81 -25.21
CA LEU A 46 38.74 2.06 -23.76
C LEU A 46 38.47 3.53 -23.40
N GLN A 47 38.88 4.48 -24.24
CA GLN A 47 38.60 5.89 -24.03
C GLN A 47 37.10 6.20 -24.16
N GLU A 48 36.43 5.63 -25.15
CA GLU A 48 34.98 5.77 -25.37
C GLU A 48 34.18 5.18 -24.20
N GLU A 49 34.52 3.96 -23.78
CA GLU A 49 33.89 3.27 -22.64
C GLU A 49 34.12 4.03 -21.32
N MET A 50 35.32 4.58 -21.11
CA MET A 50 35.60 5.43 -19.95
C MET A 50 34.75 6.70 -19.95
N LEU A 51 34.55 7.34 -21.12
CA LEU A 51 33.72 8.55 -21.22
C LEU A 51 32.24 8.25 -20.92
N GLU A 52 31.74 7.10 -21.37
CA GLU A 52 30.38 6.65 -21.08
C GLU A 52 30.21 6.36 -19.59
N ALA A 53 31.13 5.59 -18.98
CA ALA A 53 31.13 5.32 -17.55
C ALA A 53 31.20 6.61 -16.69
N VAL A 54 31.96 7.62 -17.13
CA VAL A 54 32.04 8.92 -16.45
C VAL A 54 30.72 9.70 -16.55
N ARG A 55 30.02 9.65 -17.69
CA ARG A 55 28.70 10.27 -17.86
C ARG A 55 27.67 9.62 -16.97
N ASP A 56 27.64 8.29 -16.94
CA ASP A 56 26.72 7.53 -16.11
C ASP A 56 26.98 7.76 -14.62
N HIS A 57 28.25 7.72 -14.21
CA HIS A 57 28.62 8.00 -12.83
C HIS A 57 28.19 9.41 -12.40
N ARG A 58 28.34 10.41 -13.28
CA ARG A 58 27.91 11.79 -13.01
C ARG A 58 26.39 11.89 -12.90
N SER A 59 25.65 11.25 -13.81
CA SER A 59 24.18 11.20 -13.79
C SER A 59 23.66 10.53 -12.51
N LEU A 60 24.22 9.37 -12.15
CA LEU A 60 23.86 8.64 -10.94
C LEU A 60 24.18 9.44 -9.67
N ARG A 61 25.32 10.14 -9.63
CA ARG A 61 25.63 11.04 -8.52
C ARG A 61 24.62 12.18 -8.39
N GLN A 62 24.26 12.82 -9.49
CA GLN A 62 23.23 13.88 -9.49
C GLN A 62 21.88 13.36 -8.99
N GLN A 63 21.48 12.16 -9.40
CA GLN A 63 20.25 11.52 -8.90
C GLN A 63 20.34 11.22 -7.41
N LEU A 64 21.47 10.68 -6.94
CA LEU A 64 21.68 10.36 -5.54
C LEU A 64 21.66 11.63 -4.66
N ASP A 65 22.31 12.70 -5.10
CA ASP A 65 22.30 14.00 -4.42
C ASP A 65 20.88 14.59 -4.36
N ALA A 66 20.13 14.52 -5.47
CA ALA A 66 18.74 14.97 -5.52
C ALA A 66 17.83 14.17 -4.57
N HIS A 67 17.97 12.84 -4.55
CA HIS A 67 17.22 11.98 -3.63
C HIS A 67 17.62 12.19 -2.17
N ALA A 68 18.91 12.37 -1.88
CA ALA A 68 19.38 12.68 -0.53
C ALA A 68 18.81 14.00 -0.02
N LEU A 69 18.77 15.03 -0.89
CA LEU A 69 18.15 16.31 -0.57
C LEU A 69 16.65 16.14 -0.29
N LEU A 70 15.92 15.44 -1.16
CA LEU A 70 14.50 15.15 -0.99
C LEU A 70 14.22 14.43 0.33
N VAL A 71 14.98 13.37 0.64
CA VAL A 71 14.86 12.63 1.90
C VAL A 71 15.14 13.54 3.09
N SER A 72 16.13 14.43 3.01
CA SER A 72 16.44 15.37 4.10
C SER A 72 15.32 16.38 4.35
N VAL A 73 14.65 16.83 3.28
CA VAL A 73 13.52 17.78 3.35
C VAL A 73 12.30 17.07 3.90
N LEU A 74 11.97 15.88 3.40
CA LEU A 74 10.86 15.07 3.90
C LEU A 74 11.07 14.69 5.37
N LYS A 75 12.27 14.28 5.77
CA LYS A 75 12.59 14.01 7.19
C LYS A 75 12.36 15.25 8.04
N ARG A 76 12.93 16.40 7.66
CA ARG A 76 12.75 17.66 8.41
C ARG A 76 11.29 18.07 8.50
N TRP A 77 10.55 17.93 7.41
CA TRP A 77 9.13 18.22 7.38
C TRP A 77 8.36 17.29 8.31
N VAL A 78 8.55 15.97 8.21
CA VAL A 78 7.93 14.99 9.13
C VAL A 78 8.25 15.29 10.59
N TYR A 79 9.50 15.64 10.92
CA TYR A 79 9.87 16.02 12.29
C TYR A 79 9.24 17.35 12.74
N ALA A 80 9.10 18.32 11.84
CA ALA A 80 8.49 19.61 12.14
C ALA A 80 6.96 19.52 12.29
N THR A 81 6.34 18.47 11.74
CA THR A 81 4.90 18.29 11.71
C THR A 81 4.41 17.12 12.57
N ALA A 82 5.34 16.33 13.11
CA ALA A 82 5.03 15.34 14.12
C ALA A 82 4.38 16.06 15.31
N PRO A 83 3.10 15.78 15.63
CA PRO A 83 2.46 16.43 16.76
C PRO A 83 3.22 16.10 18.05
N ALA A 84 3.31 17.09 18.95
CA ALA A 84 3.72 16.84 20.33
C ALA A 84 2.86 15.70 20.92
N PRO A 85 3.36 14.94 21.91
CA PRO A 85 2.67 13.76 22.47
C PRO A 85 1.39 14.08 23.27
N THR A 86 0.80 15.26 23.07
CA THR A 86 -0.55 15.57 23.50
C THR A 86 -1.53 15.04 22.43
N PRO A 87 -2.61 14.35 22.82
CA PRO A 87 -3.65 13.97 21.87
C PRO A 87 -4.30 15.24 21.34
N SER A 88 -3.88 15.73 20.18
CA SER A 88 -4.68 16.69 19.43
C SER A 88 -5.93 15.95 18.99
N HIS A 89 -7.10 16.47 19.38
CA HIS A 89 -8.39 15.89 18.94
C HIS A 89 -8.58 15.93 17.42
N GLN A 90 -7.73 16.68 16.70
CA GLN A 90 -7.65 16.69 15.25
C GLN A 90 -6.49 15.78 14.80
N PRO A 91 -6.73 14.84 13.86
CA PRO A 91 -5.63 14.11 13.26
C PRO A 91 -4.71 15.12 12.58
N SER A 92 -3.40 14.96 12.78
CA SER A 92 -2.42 15.79 12.08
C SER A 92 -2.60 15.61 10.57
N TRP A 93 -2.20 16.62 9.78
CA TRP A 93 -2.29 16.53 8.32
C TRP A 93 -1.56 15.26 7.80
N SER A 94 -0.52 14.78 8.51
CA SER A 94 0.18 13.53 8.20
C SER A 94 -0.63 12.25 8.38
N GLU A 95 -1.78 12.28 9.05
CA GLU A 95 -2.54 11.07 9.41
C GLU A 95 -3.73 10.78 8.50
N SER A 96 -4.17 11.72 7.65
CA SER A 96 -5.41 11.56 6.86
C SER A 96 -5.50 12.42 5.60
N TYR A 97 -4.36 12.84 5.06
CA TYR A 97 -4.27 13.70 3.88
C TYR A 97 -3.74 12.97 2.65
N LEU A 98 -4.29 13.30 1.50
CA LEU A 98 -3.92 12.76 0.21
C LEU A 98 -3.87 13.87 -0.84
N PHE A 99 -2.68 14.08 -1.40
CA PHE A 99 -2.39 15.17 -2.32
C PHE A 99 -3.03 14.96 -3.71
N ASN A 100 -3.21 16.05 -4.45
CA ASN A 100 -3.64 16.01 -5.83
C ASN A 100 -2.44 15.64 -6.72
N GLY A 101 -2.57 14.58 -7.51
CA GLY A 101 -1.50 14.13 -8.39
C GLY A 101 -1.87 12.93 -9.23
N PRO A 102 -0.96 12.47 -10.11
CA PRO A 102 -1.19 11.30 -10.93
C PRO A 102 -1.52 10.06 -10.10
N GLN A 103 -2.34 9.16 -10.66
CA GLN A 103 -2.79 7.94 -9.96
C GLN A 103 -1.63 7.07 -9.47
N SER A 104 -0.51 7.02 -10.21
CA SER A 104 0.69 6.29 -9.81
C SER A 104 1.29 6.82 -8.50
N THR A 105 1.37 8.13 -8.32
CA THR A 105 1.87 8.76 -7.09
C THR A 105 0.85 8.62 -5.96
N ARG A 106 -0.45 8.78 -6.25
CA ARG A 106 -1.51 8.59 -5.24
C ARG A 106 -1.56 7.17 -4.69
N ARG A 107 -1.28 6.14 -5.51
CA ARG A 107 -1.14 4.74 -5.04
C ARG A 107 -0.05 4.58 -3.97
N ILE A 108 1.04 5.34 -4.06
CA ILE A 108 2.07 5.38 -3.01
C ILE A 108 1.49 5.96 -1.72
N GLY A 109 0.70 7.03 -1.82
CA GLY A 109 -0.03 7.62 -0.70
C GLY A 109 -1.01 6.63 -0.05
N TYR A 110 -1.79 5.88 -0.85
CA TYR A 110 -2.71 4.86 -0.33
C TYR A 110 -1.94 3.81 0.47
N LYS A 111 -0.88 3.27 -0.12
CA LYS A 111 -0.04 2.27 0.54
C LYS A 111 0.57 2.83 1.83
N TRP A 112 1.10 4.05 1.81
CA TRP A 112 1.70 4.67 2.99
C TRP A 112 0.69 4.81 4.14
N LEU A 113 -0.53 5.25 3.85
CA LEU A 113 -1.60 5.38 4.87
C LEU A 113 -2.03 4.02 5.43
N ALA A 114 -2.11 2.99 4.59
CA ALA A 114 -2.38 1.63 5.04
C ALA A 114 -1.22 1.08 5.91
N ASP A 115 0.02 1.29 5.48
CA ASP A 115 1.23 0.83 6.17
C ASP A 115 1.35 1.43 7.58
N GLN A 116 0.97 2.71 7.75
CA GLN A 116 0.92 3.34 9.09
C GLN A 116 0.04 2.55 10.06
N LEU A 117 -1.16 2.15 9.62
CA LEU A 117 -2.09 1.39 10.47
C LEU A 117 -1.56 -0.02 10.69
N TYR A 118 -1.07 -0.68 9.64
CA TYR A 118 -0.53 -2.03 9.73
C TYR A 118 0.62 -2.14 10.75
N HIS A 119 1.56 -1.21 10.74
CA HIS A 119 2.66 -1.21 11.70
C HIS A 119 2.25 -0.84 13.14
N CYS A 120 1.04 -0.31 13.34
CA CYS A 120 0.50 -0.04 14.68
C CYS A 120 -0.30 -1.21 15.28
N VAL A 121 -0.54 -2.29 14.52
CA VAL A 121 -1.38 -3.43 14.92
C VAL A 121 -0.98 -4.01 16.27
N GLY A 122 0.32 -4.24 16.50
CA GLY A 122 0.82 -4.85 17.74
C GLY A 122 0.44 -4.03 18.98
N LYS A 123 0.52 -2.70 18.88
CA LYS A 123 0.15 -1.79 19.98
C LYS A 123 -1.37 -1.73 20.19
N VAL A 124 -2.15 -1.76 19.12
CA VAL A 124 -3.62 -1.67 19.22
C VAL A 124 -4.22 -2.96 19.79
N LEU A 125 -3.65 -4.11 19.43
CA LEU A 125 -4.16 -5.40 19.86
C LEU A 125 -3.68 -5.85 21.24
N SER A 126 -2.56 -5.33 21.75
CA SER A 126 -2.10 -5.64 23.12
C SER A 126 -3.15 -5.31 24.18
N ASP A 127 -3.98 -4.29 23.91
CA ASP A 127 -5.04 -3.84 24.82
C ASP A 127 -6.31 -4.71 24.72
N SER A 128 -6.38 -5.62 23.74
CA SER A 128 -7.54 -6.50 23.47
C SER A 128 -7.28 -7.96 23.88
N ILE A 129 -7.55 -8.28 25.15
CA ILE A 129 -7.12 -9.54 25.79
C ILE A 129 -8.12 -10.71 25.58
N SER A 130 -9.34 -10.46 25.11
CA SER A 130 -10.38 -11.50 25.10
C SER A 130 -10.19 -12.56 24.00
N GLN A 131 -10.00 -13.81 24.42
CA GLN A 131 -9.91 -14.97 23.52
C GLN A 131 -11.29 -15.46 23.04
N LEU A 132 -12.37 -15.10 23.73
CA LEU A 132 -13.73 -15.53 23.42
C LEU A 132 -14.44 -14.54 22.48
N PRO A 133 -15.39 -15.03 21.65
CA PRO A 133 -16.28 -14.17 20.89
C PRO A 133 -16.94 -13.15 21.81
N SER A 134 -16.71 -11.88 21.53
CA SER A 134 -17.19 -10.79 22.36
C SER A 134 -17.19 -9.50 21.56
N ALA A 135 -18.10 -8.60 21.92
CA ALA A 135 -18.16 -7.26 21.36
C ALA A 135 -18.24 -6.26 22.51
N ARG A 136 -17.33 -5.29 22.52
CA ARG A 136 -17.31 -4.20 23.49
C ARG A 136 -17.25 -2.89 22.73
N TYR A 137 -18.15 -1.99 23.07
CA TYR A 137 -18.19 -0.64 22.52
C TYR A 137 -18.08 0.36 23.66
N GLN A 138 -17.26 1.36 23.46
CA GLN A 138 -17.13 2.50 24.36
C GLN A 138 -17.39 3.76 23.56
N VAL A 139 -18.28 4.62 24.08
CA VAL A 139 -18.54 5.92 23.50
C VAL A 139 -18.16 6.97 24.52
N SER A 140 -17.11 7.72 24.25
CA SER A 140 -16.68 8.86 25.07
C SER A 140 -17.12 10.17 24.43
N CYS A 141 -17.28 11.19 25.25
CA CYS A 141 -17.54 12.55 24.80
C CYS A 141 -16.67 13.50 25.63
N GLU A 142 -15.72 14.15 24.98
CA GLU A 142 -14.86 15.15 25.60
C GLU A 142 -15.07 16.49 24.89
N LYS A 143 -15.34 17.56 25.65
CA LYS A 143 -15.55 18.92 25.11
C LYS A 143 -16.60 18.98 23.97
N SER A 144 -17.59 18.08 23.99
CA SER A 144 -18.65 17.94 22.97
C SER A 144 -18.23 17.23 21.67
N LEU A 145 -17.05 16.61 21.63
CA LEU A 145 -16.58 15.75 20.55
C LEU A 145 -16.75 14.30 20.97
N PHE A 146 -17.43 13.52 20.14
CA PHE A 146 -17.63 12.10 20.39
C PHE A 146 -16.47 11.28 19.83
N GLN A 147 -16.15 10.21 20.53
CA GLN A 147 -15.30 9.15 20.01
C GLN A 147 -15.93 7.80 20.33
N ILE A 148 -15.98 6.95 19.33
CA ILE A 148 -16.47 5.58 19.44
C ILE A 148 -15.27 4.66 19.29
N GLN A 149 -15.11 3.75 20.23
CA GLN A 149 -14.15 2.66 20.15
C GLN A 149 -14.90 1.33 20.20
N GLY A 150 -14.61 0.45 19.26
CA GLY A 150 -15.16 -0.90 19.23
C GLY A 150 -14.04 -1.93 19.22
N VAL A 151 -14.23 -2.98 20.01
CA VAL A 151 -13.41 -4.19 19.98
C VAL A 151 -14.34 -5.37 19.82
N CYS A 152 -14.09 -6.19 18.81
CA CYS A 152 -14.91 -7.36 18.52
C CYS A 152 -14.04 -8.56 18.16
N THR A 153 -14.25 -9.68 18.85
CA THR A 153 -13.65 -10.97 18.52
C THR A 153 -14.73 -11.89 17.97
N ARG A 154 -14.45 -12.61 16.89
CA ARG A 154 -15.32 -13.64 16.31
C ARG A 154 -14.49 -14.83 15.81
N VAL A 155 -15.15 -15.96 15.55
CA VAL A 155 -14.51 -17.16 14.97
C VAL A 155 -15.29 -17.57 13.74
N LEU A 156 -14.58 -17.74 12.62
CA LEU A 156 -15.11 -18.22 11.35
C LEU A 156 -14.71 -19.69 11.18
N GLN A 157 -15.65 -20.53 10.77
CA GLN A 157 -15.44 -21.97 10.62
C GLN A 157 -14.82 -22.31 9.25
N CYS A 158 -13.69 -21.68 8.94
CA CYS A 158 -12.95 -21.86 7.70
C CYS A 158 -11.45 -21.59 7.89
N ASP A 159 -10.65 -21.98 6.90
CA ASP A 159 -9.21 -21.73 6.88
C ASP A 159 -8.89 -20.24 6.71
N LEU A 160 -7.63 -19.87 7.01
CA LEU A 160 -7.19 -18.48 7.01
C LEU A 160 -7.33 -17.80 5.63
N ALA A 161 -7.09 -18.52 4.54
CA ALA A 161 -7.14 -17.94 3.20
C ALA A 161 -8.58 -17.63 2.78
N THR A 162 -9.49 -18.58 3.04
CA THR A 162 -10.94 -18.37 2.83
C THR A 162 -11.46 -17.24 3.71
N ALA A 163 -11.12 -17.24 5.00
CA ALA A 163 -11.51 -16.20 5.95
C ALA A 163 -11.00 -14.82 5.52
N SER A 164 -9.72 -14.70 5.15
CA SER A 164 -9.12 -13.43 4.70
C SER A 164 -9.81 -12.88 3.45
N THR A 165 -10.07 -13.74 2.47
CA THR A 165 -10.76 -13.34 1.22
C THR A 165 -12.19 -12.88 1.49
N ALA A 166 -12.96 -13.67 2.24
CA ALA A 166 -14.35 -13.32 2.53
C ALA A 166 -14.45 -12.05 3.38
N TYR A 167 -13.58 -11.91 4.39
CA TYR A 167 -13.55 -10.72 5.25
C TYR A 167 -13.16 -9.46 4.47
N TRP A 168 -12.17 -9.56 3.58
CA TRP A 168 -11.75 -8.47 2.69
C TRP A 168 -12.91 -7.95 1.82
N ILE A 169 -13.65 -8.87 1.21
CA ILE A 169 -14.80 -8.52 0.36
C ILE A 169 -15.93 -7.95 1.21
N ALA A 170 -16.24 -8.57 2.35
CA ALA A 170 -17.31 -8.13 3.25
C ALA A 170 -17.07 -6.69 3.74
N GLU A 171 -15.86 -6.35 4.18
CA GLU A 171 -15.51 -4.99 4.63
C GLU A 171 -15.66 -3.96 3.51
N ARG A 172 -15.21 -4.27 2.29
CA ARG A 172 -15.28 -3.34 1.16
C ARG A 172 -16.67 -3.19 0.55
N SER A 173 -17.53 -4.18 0.69
CA SER A 173 -18.90 -4.16 0.18
C SER A 173 -19.93 -3.72 1.22
N PHE A 174 -19.51 -3.48 2.47
CA PHE A 174 -20.44 -3.25 3.56
C PHE A 174 -21.23 -1.93 3.42
N ALA A 175 -20.62 -0.86 2.90
CA ALA A 175 -21.34 0.39 2.66
C ALA A 175 -22.49 0.22 1.66
N TYR A 176 -22.29 -0.60 0.62
CA TYR A 176 -23.35 -0.95 -0.35
C TYR A 176 -24.49 -1.72 0.33
N CYS A 177 -24.15 -2.69 1.19
CA CYS A 177 -25.13 -3.45 1.98
C CYS A 177 -25.97 -2.51 2.87
N GLN A 178 -25.33 -1.58 3.59
CA GLN A 178 -26.03 -0.62 4.46
C GLN A 178 -27.01 0.29 3.71
N GLN A 179 -26.70 0.61 2.46
CA GLN A 179 -27.52 1.47 1.60
C GLN A 179 -28.53 0.68 0.76
N SER A 180 -28.59 -0.65 0.94
CA SER A 180 -29.40 -1.53 0.08
C SER A 180 -29.09 -1.36 -1.42
N ARG A 181 -27.84 -1.03 -1.74
CA ARG A 181 -27.36 -0.95 -3.13
C ARG A 181 -26.95 -2.34 -3.60
N SER A 182 -27.32 -2.67 -4.83
CA SER A 182 -26.85 -3.90 -5.49
C SER A 182 -25.35 -3.79 -5.81
N PHE A 183 -24.61 -4.86 -5.59
CA PHE A 183 -23.24 -5.01 -6.07
C PHE A 183 -23.05 -6.44 -6.61
N VAL A 184 -22.13 -6.61 -7.56
CA VAL A 184 -21.85 -7.93 -8.17
C VAL A 184 -20.69 -8.56 -7.41
N LEU A 185 -20.98 -9.53 -6.55
CA LEU A 185 -19.98 -10.16 -5.68
C LEU A 185 -18.80 -10.75 -6.46
N ASP A 186 -19.04 -11.35 -7.63
CA ASP A 186 -18.02 -11.97 -8.46
C ASP A 186 -16.86 -11.04 -8.85
N ASP A 187 -17.16 -9.76 -9.12
CA ASP A 187 -16.14 -8.77 -9.49
C ASP A 187 -15.15 -8.55 -8.32
N TRP A 188 -15.62 -8.61 -7.08
CA TRP A 188 -14.81 -8.44 -5.88
C TRP A 188 -14.01 -9.69 -5.54
N ILE A 189 -14.54 -10.88 -5.84
CA ILE A 189 -13.79 -12.13 -5.64
C ILE A 189 -12.64 -12.23 -6.67
N ARG A 190 -12.73 -11.55 -7.83
CA ARG A 190 -11.66 -11.50 -8.85
C ARG A 190 -10.64 -10.38 -8.60
N ASP A 191 -10.90 -9.49 -7.65
CA ASP A 191 -10.01 -8.35 -7.38
C ASP A 191 -8.85 -8.76 -6.46
N GLU A 192 -7.68 -8.92 -7.06
CA GLU A 192 -6.43 -9.27 -6.36
C GLU A 192 -5.71 -8.07 -5.75
N ASN A 193 -6.26 -6.85 -5.86
CA ASN A 193 -5.60 -5.68 -5.28
C ASN A 193 -5.68 -5.72 -3.74
N ASP A 194 -4.52 -5.72 -3.10
CA ASP A 194 -4.41 -5.67 -1.64
C ASP A 194 -4.47 -4.25 -1.08
N ILE A 195 -4.30 -3.20 -1.91
CA ILE A 195 -4.48 -1.80 -1.52
C ILE A 195 -5.54 -1.18 -2.42
N VAL A 196 -6.63 -0.70 -1.83
CA VAL A 196 -7.79 -0.15 -2.56
C VAL A 196 -8.23 1.16 -1.94
N TYR A 197 -8.46 2.16 -2.78
CA TYR A 197 -9.10 3.41 -2.41
C TYR A 197 -10.56 3.40 -2.90
N THR A 198 -11.48 3.79 -2.03
CA THR A 198 -12.91 3.85 -2.32
C THR A 198 -13.49 5.19 -1.85
N ARG A 199 -14.58 5.59 -2.48
CA ARG A 199 -15.38 6.75 -2.10
C ARG A 199 -16.80 6.27 -1.88
N GLU A 200 -17.26 6.38 -0.65
CA GLU A 200 -18.55 5.86 -0.21
C GLU A 200 -19.33 6.96 0.49
N ASP A 201 -20.64 7.06 0.23
CA ASP A 201 -21.51 7.94 1.01
C ASP A 201 -22.28 7.08 2.02
N VAL A 202 -21.87 7.08 3.28
CA VAL A 202 -22.54 6.35 4.37
C VAL A 202 -23.58 7.21 5.09
N GLY A 203 -23.95 8.35 4.50
CA GLY A 203 -25.00 9.24 4.96
C GLY A 203 -26.40 8.61 4.89
N ARG A 204 -27.39 9.32 5.46
CA ARG A 204 -28.81 8.96 5.38
C ARG A 204 -29.66 10.20 5.10
N ASP A 205 -30.75 9.98 4.37
CA ASP A 205 -31.86 10.89 4.07
C ASP A 205 -31.44 12.27 3.53
N HIS A 206 -30.96 13.17 4.39
CA HIS A 206 -30.70 14.59 4.10
C HIS A 206 -29.29 15.05 4.48
N GLN A 207 -28.40 14.16 4.91
CA GLN A 207 -27.00 14.48 5.23
C GLN A 207 -26.07 13.41 4.67
N ALA A 208 -25.27 13.79 3.68
CA ALA A 208 -24.20 12.99 3.15
C ALA A 208 -23.07 12.88 4.19
N ILE A 209 -22.58 11.65 4.38
CA ILE A 209 -21.39 11.38 5.18
C ILE A 209 -20.43 10.63 4.25
N LEU A 210 -19.51 11.36 3.64
CA LEU A 210 -18.56 10.80 2.70
C LEU A 210 -17.38 10.15 3.44
N GLY A 211 -17.25 8.84 3.25
CA GLY A 211 -16.07 8.06 3.58
C GLY A 211 -15.19 7.91 2.34
N HIS A 212 -14.11 8.70 2.28
CA HIS A 212 -12.98 8.38 1.41
C HIS A 212 -12.10 7.41 2.19
N SER A 213 -12.07 6.14 1.80
CA SER A 213 -11.44 5.09 2.60
C SER A 213 -10.35 4.37 1.83
N VAL A 214 -9.19 4.24 2.46
CA VAL A 214 -8.11 3.37 2.01
C VAL A 214 -8.18 2.07 2.79
N TYR A 215 -8.25 0.97 2.04
CA TYR A 215 -8.19 -0.40 2.52
C TYR A 215 -6.81 -0.97 2.21
N GLY A 216 -6.26 -1.72 3.16
CA GLY A 216 -5.04 -2.49 2.97
C GLY A 216 -5.18 -3.90 3.51
N ARG A 217 -4.76 -4.91 2.74
CA ARG A 217 -4.69 -6.31 3.13
C ARG A 217 -3.24 -6.77 3.13
N TYR A 218 -2.82 -7.41 4.21
CA TYR A 218 -1.47 -7.90 4.41
C TYR A 218 -1.54 -9.37 4.76
N HIS A 219 -0.68 -10.15 4.13
CA HIS A 219 -0.60 -11.60 4.33
C HIS A 219 0.72 -11.94 4.99
N GLU A 220 0.66 -12.65 6.11
CA GLU A 220 1.80 -13.20 6.83
C GLU A 220 1.66 -14.72 6.95
N LEU A 221 2.74 -15.41 7.34
CA LEU A 221 2.75 -16.87 7.47
C LEU A 221 1.67 -17.43 8.42
N HIS A 222 1.31 -16.66 9.45
CA HIS A 222 0.40 -17.11 10.51
C HIS A 222 -0.73 -16.14 10.80
N GLN A 223 -0.90 -15.10 9.99
CA GLN A 223 -2.02 -14.16 10.14
C GLN A 223 -2.28 -13.41 8.85
N SER A 224 -3.48 -12.86 8.72
CA SER A 224 -3.80 -11.86 7.72
C SER A 224 -4.33 -10.62 8.41
N VAL A 225 -3.92 -9.45 7.95
CA VAL A 225 -4.32 -8.17 8.54
C VAL A 225 -5.02 -7.33 7.50
N ILE A 226 -6.21 -6.86 7.82
CA ILE A 226 -6.98 -5.92 7.00
C ILE A 226 -7.12 -4.62 7.78
N VAL A 227 -6.63 -3.52 7.22
CA VAL A 227 -6.74 -2.18 7.79
C VAL A 227 -7.64 -1.30 6.94
N VAL A 228 -8.37 -0.40 7.60
CA VAL A 228 -9.21 0.60 6.94
C VAL A 228 -8.93 1.96 7.55
N ARG A 229 -8.68 2.95 6.69
CA ARG A 229 -8.40 4.33 7.07
C ARG A 229 -9.31 5.28 6.30
N ALA A 230 -10.18 6.00 7.00
CA ALA A 230 -10.86 7.14 6.38
C ALA A 230 -9.89 8.32 6.23
N LEU A 231 -10.05 9.04 5.12
CA LEU A 231 -9.37 10.28 4.79
C LEU A 231 -10.29 11.45 5.11
N LEU A 232 -9.75 12.43 5.81
CA LEU A 232 -10.44 13.69 6.04
C LEU A 232 -10.16 14.71 4.95
N HIS A 233 -9.02 14.59 4.28
CA HIS A 233 -8.57 15.54 3.26
C HIS A 233 -8.05 14.81 2.03
N ASP A 234 -8.77 14.96 0.92
CA ASP A 234 -8.34 14.50 -0.39
C ASP A 234 -8.40 15.69 -1.35
N GLU A 235 -7.25 16.15 -1.84
CA GLU A 235 -7.22 17.33 -2.71
C GLU A 235 -7.77 17.07 -4.12
N MET A 236 -7.75 15.82 -4.59
CA MET A 236 -8.31 15.47 -5.89
C MET A 236 -9.84 15.39 -5.83
N TYR A 237 -10.37 15.02 -4.67
CA TYR A 237 -11.79 14.91 -4.40
C TYR A 237 -12.11 15.60 -3.06
N PRO A 238 -12.10 16.94 -3.03
CA PRO A 238 -12.39 17.67 -1.80
C PRO A 238 -13.83 17.44 -1.35
N LEU A 239 -14.05 17.51 -0.04
CA LEU A 239 -15.41 17.52 0.52
C LEU A 239 -16.09 18.84 0.20
N GLU A 240 -17.35 18.79 -0.18
CA GLU A 240 -18.20 19.98 -0.27
C GLU A 240 -18.43 20.58 1.12
N PRO A 241 -18.75 21.89 1.23
CA PRO A 241 -18.84 22.58 2.52
C PRO A 241 -19.82 21.97 3.53
N ASP A 242 -20.90 21.35 3.04
CA ASP A 242 -21.97 20.77 3.87
C ASP A 242 -21.83 19.25 4.02
N GLU A 243 -20.85 18.63 3.35
CA GLU A 243 -20.56 17.21 3.48
C GLU A 243 -19.78 16.92 4.74
N TRP A 244 -20.16 15.84 5.42
CA TRP A 244 -19.49 15.40 6.63
C TRP A 244 -18.55 14.24 6.28
N SER A 245 -17.44 14.16 6.98
CA SER A 245 -16.55 13.00 7.01
C SER A 245 -16.23 12.65 8.46
N VAL A 246 -15.86 11.41 8.70
CA VAL A 246 -15.55 10.89 10.03
C VAL A 246 -14.15 10.31 10.01
N ASP A 247 -13.31 10.76 10.94
CA ASP A 247 -12.00 10.16 11.13
C ASP A 247 -12.19 8.74 11.66
N SER A 248 -11.84 7.73 10.86
CA SER A 248 -11.96 6.33 11.27
C SER A 248 -10.67 5.57 10.99
N LYS A 249 -10.35 4.66 11.92
CA LYS A 249 -9.24 3.71 11.84
C LYS A 249 -9.79 2.36 12.25
N GLN A 250 -9.52 1.33 11.47
CA GLN A 250 -9.92 -0.03 11.78
C GLN A 250 -8.78 -1.00 11.48
N TRP A 251 -8.65 -1.99 12.36
CA TRP A 251 -7.71 -3.10 12.27
C TRP A 251 -8.50 -4.38 12.43
N ASN A 252 -8.38 -5.28 11.47
CA ASN A 252 -8.93 -6.62 11.53
C ASN A 252 -7.78 -7.60 11.39
N VAL A 253 -7.54 -8.40 12.43
CA VAL A 253 -6.48 -9.40 12.44
C VAL A 253 -7.10 -10.77 12.46
N LEU A 254 -6.78 -11.54 11.43
CA LEU A 254 -7.23 -12.90 11.21
C LEU A 254 -6.10 -13.86 11.55
N GLU A 255 -6.37 -14.77 12.46
CA GLU A 255 -5.38 -15.74 12.95
C GLU A 255 -5.98 -17.14 12.84
N PRO A 256 -5.24 -18.12 12.32
CA PRO A 256 -5.69 -19.50 12.33
C PRO A 256 -5.78 -19.99 13.78
N MET A 257 -6.78 -20.81 14.06
CA MET A 257 -6.97 -21.48 15.32
C MET A 257 -7.45 -22.91 15.11
N GLU A 258 -7.42 -23.72 16.16
CA GLU A 258 -8.02 -25.05 16.09
C GLU A 258 -9.52 -24.92 15.77
N GLY A 259 -9.95 -25.55 14.67
CA GLY A 259 -11.35 -25.50 14.22
C GLY A 259 -11.76 -24.27 13.41
N GLY A 260 -10.84 -23.36 13.03
CA GLY A 260 -11.20 -22.27 12.12
C GLY A 260 -10.24 -21.08 12.14
N THR A 261 -10.77 -19.89 11.89
CA THR A 261 -10.02 -18.63 11.87
C THR A 261 -10.64 -17.64 12.83
N ARG A 262 -9.86 -17.15 13.78
CA ARG A 262 -10.26 -16.07 14.69
C ARG A 262 -10.09 -14.74 13.98
N VAL A 263 -11.05 -13.84 14.13
CA VAL A 263 -10.96 -12.46 13.67
C VAL A 263 -11.12 -11.50 14.84
N ARG A 264 -10.11 -10.67 15.06
CA ARG A 264 -10.10 -9.58 16.04
C ARG A 264 -10.18 -8.25 15.31
N SER A 265 -11.30 -7.56 15.48
CA SER A 265 -11.56 -6.24 14.92
C SER A 265 -11.44 -5.19 16.03
N VAL A 266 -10.60 -4.19 15.82
CA VAL A 266 -10.55 -2.97 16.63
C VAL A 266 -10.82 -1.81 15.71
N TYR A 267 -11.68 -0.89 16.11
CA TYR A 267 -11.89 0.35 15.37
C TYR A 267 -12.08 1.53 16.30
N VAL A 268 -11.72 2.70 15.78
CA VAL A 268 -11.97 4.00 16.40
C VAL A 268 -12.64 4.88 15.35
N MET A 269 -13.69 5.57 15.75
CA MET A 269 -14.37 6.60 14.95
C MET A 269 -14.46 7.88 15.76
N GLY A 270 -14.03 8.99 15.16
CA GLY A 270 -14.06 10.31 15.75
C GLY A 270 -15.39 11.03 15.57
N HIS A 271 -15.41 12.29 15.98
CA HIS A 271 -16.53 13.18 15.78
C HIS A 271 -16.59 13.63 14.31
N PRO A 272 -17.77 13.75 13.68
CA PRO A 272 -17.87 14.21 12.31
C PRO A 272 -17.25 15.60 12.11
N ALA A 273 -16.63 15.78 10.95
CA ALA A 273 -16.02 17.03 10.54
C ALA A 273 -16.44 17.38 9.10
N THR A 274 -16.37 18.66 8.80
CA THR A 274 -16.50 19.22 7.44
C THR A 274 -15.14 19.76 7.01
N ALA A 275 -15.03 20.27 5.78
CA ALA A 275 -13.86 21.01 5.33
C ALA A 275 -13.51 22.22 6.24
N ARG A 276 -14.47 22.73 7.05
CA ARG A 276 -14.31 23.87 7.95
C ARG A 276 -13.99 23.47 9.40
N GLY A 277 -13.91 22.17 9.70
CA GLY A 277 -13.67 21.64 11.04
C GLY A 277 -14.85 20.84 11.60
N PHE A 278 -14.82 20.56 12.90
CA PHE A 278 -15.80 19.68 13.55
C PHE A 278 -17.23 20.18 13.42
N VAL A 279 -18.14 19.25 13.14
CA VAL A 279 -19.58 19.49 13.15
C VAL A 279 -19.99 19.90 14.56
N ARG A 280 -20.73 21.00 14.69
CA ARG A 280 -21.18 21.47 16.01
C ARG A 280 -22.15 20.45 16.61
N LEU A 281 -22.10 20.30 17.94
CA LEU A 281 -23.00 19.39 18.66
C LEU A 281 -24.48 19.63 18.31
N GLN A 282 -24.91 20.88 18.14
CA GLN A 282 -26.29 21.21 17.80
C GLN A 282 -26.71 20.67 16.43
N ASP A 283 -25.82 20.77 15.43
CA ASP A 283 -26.08 20.27 14.08
C ASP A 283 -26.09 18.74 14.07
N PHE A 284 -25.18 18.12 14.84
CA PHE A 284 -25.14 16.68 15.06
C PHE A 284 -26.41 16.14 15.74
N VAL A 285 -26.93 16.86 16.73
CA VAL A 285 -28.16 16.49 17.45
C VAL A 285 -29.39 16.58 16.55
N LYS A 286 -29.50 17.65 15.75
CA LYS A 286 -30.56 17.78 14.74
C LYS A 286 -30.54 16.61 13.78
N TRP A 287 -29.37 16.22 13.29
CA TRP A 287 -29.22 15.05 12.42
C TRP A 287 -29.68 13.75 13.10
N THR A 288 -29.40 13.57 14.39
CA THR A 288 -29.92 12.39 15.13
C THR A 288 -31.42 12.42 15.41
N ASN A 289 -32.12 13.51 15.11
CA ASN A 289 -33.52 13.74 15.45
C ASN A 289 -33.82 13.48 16.94
N LEU A 290 -32.91 13.91 17.82
CA LEU A 290 -33.10 13.83 19.26
C LEU A 290 -33.76 15.12 19.77
N PRO A 291 -34.72 15.03 20.71
CA PRO A 291 -35.37 16.21 21.27
C PRO A 291 -34.38 17.04 22.08
N ALA A 292 -34.57 18.37 22.05
CA ALA A 292 -33.78 19.30 22.83
C ALA A 292 -33.88 18.97 24.33
N CYS A 293 -32.73 18.85 24.98
CA CYS A 293 -32.62 18.60 26.42
C CYS A 293 -31.29 19.16 26.93
N GLU A 294 -31.09 19.11 28.24
CA GLU A 294 -29.84 19.51 28.86
C GLU A 294 -28.65 18.74 28.27
N LYS A 295 -27.50 19.42 28.11
CA LYS A 295 -26.31 18.88 27.46
C LYS A 295 -25.87 17.52 28.02
N ALA A 296 -25.90 17.34 29.34
CA ALA A 296 -25.51 16.08 29.98
C ALA A 296 -26.42 14.91 29.58
N VAL A 297 -27.73 15.13 29.59
CA VAL A 297 -28.74 14.14 29.16
C VAL A 297 -28.61 13.84 27.67
N LEU A 298 -28.34 14.87 26.86
CA LEU A 298 -28.15 14.72 25.42
C LEU A 298 -26.93 13.86 25.08
N VAL A 299 -25.81 14.08 25.78
CA VAL A 299 -24.59 13.27 25.63
C VAL A 299 -24.87 11.80 25.98
N GLN A 300 -25.56 11.53 27.10
CA GLN A 300 -25.92 10.16 27.49
C GLN A 300 -26.83 9.48 26.44
N ARG A 301 -27.83 10.20 25.92
CA ARG A 301 -28.72 9.69 24.87
C ARG A 301 -27.96 9.38 23.58
N LEU A 302 -27.05 10.26 23.17
CA LEU A 302 -26.19 10.04 22.01
C LEU A 302 -25.27 8.83 22.23
N GLN A 303 -24.63 8.71 23.40
CA GLN A 303 -23.80 7.55 23.75
C GLN A 303 -24.60 6.24 23.65
N HIS A 304 -25.77 6.17 24.26
CA HIS A 304 -26.63 5.00 24.19
C HIS A 304 -27.07 4.70 22.75
N ARG A 305 -27.46 5.72 21.97
CA ARG A 305 -27.83 5.56 20.58
C ARG A 305 -26.68 5.02 19.72
N PHE A 306 -25.46 5.55 19.89
CA PHE A 306 -24.29 5.06 19.17
C PHE A 306 -23.96 3.63 19.57
N PHE A 307 -24.00 3.30 20.86
CA PHE A 307 -23.83 1.94 21.34
C PHE A 307 -24.82 0.98 20.66
N THR A 308 -26.11 1.29 20.70
CA THR A 308 -27.16 0.48 20.06
C THR A 308 -26.97 0.38 18.55
N ARG A 309 -26.57 1.48 17.90
CA ARG A 309 -26.27 1.49 16.46
C ARG A 309 -25.07 0.60 16.12
N GLN A 310 -23.99 0.61 16.91
CA GLN A 310 -22.84 -0.26 16.66
C GLN A 310 -23.22 -1.74 16.78
N SER A 311 -24.00 -2.11 17.80
CA SER A 311 -24.52 -3.47 17.95
C SER A 311 -25.39 -3.89 16.77
N HIS A 312 -26.25 -3.01 16.27
CA HIS A 312 -27.10 -3.29 15.12
C HIS A 312 -26.31 -3.43 13.81
N LEU A 313 -25.42 -2.47 13.51
CA LEU A 313 -24.56 -2.52 12.32
C LEU A 313 -23.69 -3.77 12.33
N ARG A 314 -23.23 -4.19 13.51
CA ARG A 314 -22.49 -5.44 13.66
C ARG A 314 -23.30 -6.66 13.25
N ALA A 315 -24.55 -6.78 13.71
CA ALA A 315 -25.41 -7.89 13.31
C ALA A 315 -25.63 -7.93 11.79
N ILE A 316 -25.80 -6.77 11.14
CA ILE A 316 -25.91 -6.68 9.67
C ILE A 316 -24.60 -7.11 9.01
N PHE A 317 -23.45 -6.65 9.52
CA PHE A 317 -22.14 -7.04 9.01
C PHE A 317 -21.92 -8.55 9.11
N ASP A 318 -22.26 -9.16 10.24
CA ASP A 318 -22.05 -10.59 10.45
C ASP A 318 -22.96 -11.42 9.51
N ALA A 319 -24.20 -10.98 9.27
CA ALA A 319 -25.08 -11.60 8.27
C ALA A 319 -24.52 -11.46 6.84
N HIS A 320 -24.01 -10.27 6.50
CA HIS A 320 -23.38 -10.00 5.21
C HIS A 320 -22.11 -10.84 4.99
N LEU A 321 -21.26 -10.92 6.02
CA LEU A 321 -20.05 -11.73 6.00
C LEU A 321 -20.38 -13.21 5.76
N GLN A 322 -21.46 -13.73 6.34
CA GLN A 322 -21.88 -15.11 6.10
C GLN A 322 -22.27 -15.33 4.63
N ILE A 323 -23.02 -14.41 4.01
CA ILE A 323 -23.36 -14.49 2.59
C ILE A 323 -22.10 -14.51 1.72
N VAL A 324 -21.13 -13.65 2.04
CA VAL A 324 -19.84 -13.59 1.31
C VAL A 324 -19.03 -14.88 1.51
N LEU A 325 -18.97 -15.40 2.73
CA LEU A 325 -18.30 -16.67 3.04
C LEU A 325 -18.88 -17.83 2.23
N ASP A 326 -20.20 -17.95 2.18
CA ASP A 326 -20.89 -19.01 1.44
C ASP A 326 -20.56 -18.95 -0.06
N ALA A 327 -20.48 -17.75 -0.63
CA ALA A 327 -20.10 -17.54 -2.03
C ALA A 327 -18.63 -17.88 -2.30
N VAL A 328 -17.70 -17.47 -1.43
CA VAL A 328 -16.28 -17.83 -1.56
C VAL A 328 -16.11 -19.35 -1.45
N HIS A 329 -16.80 -20.00 -0.52
CA HIS A 329 -16.81 -21.46 -0.40
C HIS A 329 -17.38 -22.16 -1.65
N ALA A 330 -18.47 -21.63 -2.23
CA ALA A 330 -19.02 -22.17 -3.47
C ALA A 330 -18.00 -22.08 -4.62
N ARG A 331 -17.31 -20.95 -4.76
CA ARG A 331 -16.26 -20.77 -5.77
C ARG A 331 -15.08 -21.73 -5.56
N ASN A 332 -14.55 -21.81 -4.34
CA ASN A 332 -13.40 -22.68 -4.05
C ASN A 332 -13.71 -24.15 -4.37
N ARG A 333 -14.95 -24.60 -4.12
CA ARG A 333 -15.41 -25.96 -4.50
C ARG A 333 -15.44 -26.15 -6.01
N LEU A 334 -15.92 -25.17 -6.78
CA LEU A 334 -15.94 -25.24 -8.24
C LEU A 334 -14.52 -25.28 -8.82
N GLU A 335 -13.60 -24.47 -8.29
CA GLU A 335 -12.20 -24.47 -8.73
C GLU A 335 -11.51 -25.81 -8.45
N GLN A 336 -11.77 -26.43 -7.29
CA GLN A 336 -11.28 -27.77 -6.97
C GLN A 336 -11.82 -28.84 -7.94
N GLN A 337 -13.11 -28.76 -8.30
CA GLN A 337 -13.74 -29.69 -9.26
C GLN A 337 -13.20 -29.54 -10.69
N LEU A 338 -12.76 -28.35 -11.08
CA LEU A 338 -12.16 -28.10 -12.40
C LEU A 338 -10.69 -28.54 -12.49
N GLN A 339 -10.02 -28.70 -11.34
CA GLN A 339 -8.63 -29.13 -11.24
C GLN A 339 -8.48 -30.65 -11.03
N SER A 340 -9.55 -31.34 -10.63
CA SER A 340 -9.66 -32.80 -10.54
C SER A 340 -10.18 -33.40 -11.84
#